data_AF-A0A2P6FQW5-F1
#
_entry.id   AF-A0A2P6FQW5-F1
#
_cell.length_a   1.000
_cell.length_b   1.000
_cell.length_c   1.000
_cell.angle_alpha   90.00
_cell.angle_beta   90.00
_cell.angle_gamma   90.00
#
_symmetry.space_group_name_H-M   'P 1'
#
loop_
_entity.id
_entity.type
_entity.pdbx_description
1 polymer ?
#
loop_
_entity_poly.entity_id
_entity_poly.type
_entity_poly.pdbx_seq_one_letter_code
_entity_poly.pdbx_strand_id
1 'polypeptide(L)'
;LVDGGDMCEVCPASFIGTTGFGKKFLKLCSTIYNLKEIDYTADQHFNQNVKICSWHLTKEPYKGKTKVITDDGEFNWDLRNGVPLWGDNLVQSSILEKIANSSHPRIPLKMGQAIATEDYCDDGEFEVLHSGNNPANTNVEPDTGDVLKFVVPYSMSYKKRFITNAHIGMLNAWCPIEDEEEGERLSKIFEHPLIQLYIDNHKRTSGFAPAVKNGEVPDITDYDNLDTQFNFTEEEVAYLVDINVIKE
;
A
#
# COMPACT_ATOMS: atom_id res chain seq x y z
N LEU A 1 33.53 4.23 -5.85
CA LEU A 1 34.49 3.23 -5.34
C LEU A 1 35.39 2.74 -6.46
N VAL A 2 36.66 2.43 -6.14
CA VAL A 2 37.52 1.61 -7.01
C VAL A 2 37.04 0.15 -6.97
N ASP A 3 37.40 -0.66 -7.96
CA ASP A 3 36.95 -2.05 -8.02
C ASP A 3 37.48 -2.85 -6.82
N GLY A 4 36.60 -3.64 -6.21
CA GLY A 4 36.89 -4.34 -4.95
C GLY A 4 36.93 -3.45 -3.71
N GLY A 5 36.76 -2.13 -3.84
CA GLY A 5 36.72 -1.21 -2.70
C GLY A 5 35.44 -1.35 -1.86
N ASP A 6 35.60 -1.15 -0.55
CA ASP A 6 34.54 -1.21 0.45
C ASP A 6 33.97 0.19 0.77
N MET A 7 32.70 0.24 1.12
CA MET A 7 32.05 1.39 1.74
C MET A 7 31.13 0.92 2.85
N CYS A 8 31.25 1.57 4.00
CA CYS A 8 30.33 1.40 5.11
C CYS A 8 29.72 2.75 5.46
N GLU A 9 28.43 2.75 5.79
CA GLU A 9 27.72 3.95 6.20
C GLU A 9 26.74 3.61 7.33
N VAL A 10 26.46 4.61 8.16
CA VAL A 10 25.43 4.55 9.20
C VAL A 10 24.40 5.61 8.88
N CYS A 11 23.13 5.23 8.77
CA CYS A 11 22.06 6.14 8.39
C CYS A 11 20.72 5.72 9.03
N PRO A 12 19.69 6.57 9.04
CA PRO A 12 18.34 6.15 9.41
C PRO A 12 17.90 4.95 8.58
N ALA A 13 17.31 3.93 9.20
CA ALA A 13 16.87 2.71 8.53
C ALA A 13 15.87 2.98 7.40
N SER A 14 15.10 4.07 7.49
CA SER A 14 14.19 4.52 6.43
C SER A 14 14.88 4.89 5.10
N PHE A 15 16.20 5.10 5.12
CA PHE A 15 17.01 5.28 3.92
C PHE A 15 17.10 4.00 3.08
N ILE A 16 17.30 2.85 3.74
CA ILE A 16 17.23 1.53 3.11
C ILE A 16 15.77 1.12 3.06
N GLY A 17 15.08 1.42 1.96
CA GLY A 17 13.77 0.83 1.72
C GLY A 17 12.77 1.67 0.94
N THR A 18 11.64 1.96 1.58
CA THR A 18 10.33 2.30 0.97
C THR A 18 10.28 3.66 0.29
N THR A 19 11.27 4.53 0.53
CA THR A 19 11.39 5.80 -0.17
C THR A 19 11.78 5.60 -1.64
N GLY A 20 11.46 6.56 -2.50
CA GLY A 20 11.90 6.52 -3.90
C GLY A 20 13.43 6.48 -4.04
N PHE A 21 14.17 6.99 -3.04
CA PHE A 21 15.62 6.88 -2.97
C PHE A 21 16.07 5.47 -2.57
N GLY A 22 15.49 4.89 -1.52
CA GLY A 22 15.82 3.53 -1.05
C GLY A 22 15.64 2.48 -2.15
N LYS A 23 14.58 2.57 -2.95
CA LYS A 23 14.38 1.70 -4.13
C LYS A 23 15.52 1.81 -5.15
N LYS A 24 16.02 3.03 -5.41
CA LYS A 24 17.16 3.24 -6.32
C LYS A 24 18.44 2.68 -5.72
N PHE A 25 18.66 2.88 -4.42
CA PHE A 25 19.81 2.34 -3.69
C PHE A 25 19.86 0.82 -3.75
N LEU A 26 18.75 0.13 -3.43
CA LEU A 26 18.64 -1.32 -3.49
C LEU A 26 18.83 -1.86 -4.92
N LYS A 27 18.35 -1.14 -5.94
CA LYS A 27 18.61 -1.48 -7.35
C LYS A 27 20.09 -1.40 -7.69
N LEU A 28 20.80 -0.37 -7.23
CA LEU A 28 22.25 -0.25 -7.43
C LEU A 28 23.00 -1.40 -6.72
N CYS A 29 22.58 -1.75 -5.51
CA CYS A 29 23.14 -2.82 -4.68
C CYS A 29 22.84 -4.25 -5.15
N SER A 30 21.88 -4.42 -6.07
CA SER A 30 21.58 -5.71 -6.70
C SER A 30 22.13 -5.81 -8.13
N THR A 31 22.80 -4.77 -8.64
CA THR A 31 23.30 -4.73 -10.03
C THR A 31 24.77 -4.34 -10.14
N ILE A 32 25.18 -3.22 -9.55
CA ILE A 32 26.52 -2.62 -9.71
C ILE A 32 27.40 -2.93 -8.50
N TYR A 33 26.82 -2.85 -7.31
CA TYR A 33 27.48 -3.11 -6.04
C TYR A 33 27.01 -4.43 -5.45
N ASN A 34 27.76 -4.93 -4.47
CA ASN A 34 27.38 -6.08 -3.66
C ASN A 34 27.19 -5.60 -2.23
N LEU A 35 25.94 -5.41 -1.81
CA LEU A 35 25.63 -5.12 -0.41
C LEU A 35 25.81 -6.40 0.40
N LYS A 36 26.87 -6.43 1.21
CA LYS A 36 27.31 -7.58 1.99
C LYS A 36 26.48 -7.75 3.23
N GLU A 37 26.22 -6.64 3.92
CA GLU A 37 25.60 -6.65 5.22
C GLU A 37 24.70 -5.41 5.40
N ILE A 38 23.57 -5.61 6.08
CA ILE A 38 22.77 -4.55 6.68
C ILE A 38 22.56 -4.95 8.15
N ASP A 39 22.92 -4.06 9.06
CA ASP A 39 22.71 -4.21 10.49
C ASP A 39 21.71 -3.18 10.99
N TYR A 40 20.50 -3.63 11.30
CA TYR A 40 19.40 -2.83 11.83
C TYR A 40 19.44 -2.65 13.35
N THR A 41 20.48 -3.15 14.03
CA THR A 41 20.68 -2.99 15.48
C THR A 41 21.62 -1.84 15.84
N ALA A 42 22.16 -1.15 14.82
CA ALA A 42 23.12 -0.07 15.01
C ALA A 42 22.58 1.08 15.87
N ASP A 43 21.26 1.26 15.95
CA ASP A 43 20.59 2.24 16.82
C ASP A 43 20.92 2.09 18.30
N GLN A 44 21.30 0.89 18.77
CA GLN A 44 21.73 0.68 20.16
C GLN A 44 22.94 1.55 20.58
N HIS A 45 23.68 2.08 19.62
CA HIS A 45 24.82 2.97 19.85
C HIS A 45 24.45 4.47 19.82
N PHE A 46 23.17 4.80 19.65
CA PHE A 46 22.67 6.15 19.43
C PHE A 46 21.55 6.46 20.44
N ASN A 47 21.42 7.74 20.83
CA ASN A 47 20.40 8.22 21.77
C ASN A 47 19.23 8.91 21.06
N GLN A 48 19.02 8.61 19.77
CA GLN A 48 18.00 9.22 18.94
C GLN A 48 16.79 8.28 18.86
N ASN A 49 15.57 8.84 18.93
CA ASN A 49 14.34 8.07 18.78
C ASN A 49 14.01 7.79 17.30
N VAL A 50 14.99 7.26 16.57
CA VAL A 50 14.89 6.91 15.15
C VAL A 50 15.64 5.61 14.95
N LYS A 51 15.05 4.64 14.24
CA LYS A 51 15.74 3.40 13.88
C LYS A 51 16.90 3.72 12.95
N ILE A 52 18.10 3.28 13.32
CA ILE A 52 19.36 3.51 12.61
C ILE A 52 19.89 2.15 12.17
N CYS A 53 20.39 2.09 10.95
CA CYS A 53 21.09 0.92 10.44
C CYS A 53 22.52 1.29 10.05
N SER A 54 23.40 0.30 10.09
CA SER A 54 24.66 0.35 9.35
C SER A 54 24.59 -0.61 8.17
N TRP A 55 25.40 -0.37 7.15
CA TRP A 55 25.50 -1.28 6.02
C TRP A 55 26.90 -1.26 5.42
N HIS A 56 27.27 -2.39 4.82
CA HIS A 56 28.56 -2.60 4.16
C HIS A 56 28.33 -3.06 2.73
N LEU A 57 28.90 -2.33 1.77
CA LEU A 57 28.91 -2.72 0.36
C LEU A 57 30.32 -2.75 -0.22
N THR A 58 30.48 -3.57 -1.26
CA THR A 58 31.68 -3.63 -2.07
C THR A 58 31.38 -3.35 -3.54
N LYS A 59 32.33 -2.76 -4.27
CA LYS A 59 32.24 -2.63 -5.73
C LYS A 59 32.65 -3.93 -6.41
N GLU A 60 31.73 -4.88 -6.39
CA GLU A 60 31.74 -6.10 -7.19
C GLU A 60 30.30 -6.50 -7.53
N PRO A 61 30.07 -7.40 -8.51
CA PRO A 61 28.73 -7.86 -8.84
C PRO A 61 28.02 -8.53 -7.65
N TYR A 62 26.73 -8.25 -7.51
CA TYR A 62 25.88 -8.84 -6.46
C TYR A 62 25.83 -10.36 -6.59
N LYS A 63 26.07 -11.07 -5.48
CA LYS A 63 26.14 -12.54 -5.45
C LYS A 63 24.85 -13.21 -4.95
N GLY A 64 23.75 -12.44 -4.86
CA GLY A 64 22.43 -12.95 -4.50
C GLY A 64 22.22 -13.18 -3.01
N LYS A 65 23.12 -12.71 -2.14
CA LYS A 65 22.99 -12.83 -0.68
C LYS A 65 23.58 -11.61 0.02
N THR A 66 22.79 -11.06 0.92
CA THR A 66 23.14 -10.00 1.87
C THR A 66 22.86 -10.53 3.27
N LYS A 67 23.83 -10.43 4.18
CA LYS A 67 23.61 -10.73 5.59
C LYS A 67 22.76 -9.62 6.20
N VAL A 68 21.71 -9.98 6.93
CA VAL A 68 20.84 -9.04 7.62
C VAL A 68 20.89 -9.35 9.10
N ILE A 69 21.16 -8.35 9.92
CA ILE A 69 21.21 -8.43 11.38
C ILE A 69 20.06 -7.58 11.93
N THR A 70 19.22 -8.20 12.76
CA THR A 70 18.05 -7.56 13.38
C THR A 70 17.99 -7.92 14.85
N ASP A 71 17.05 -7.29 15.57
CA ASP A 71 16.79 -7.61 16.98
C ASP A 71 16.29 -9.06 17.18
N ASP A 72 15.77 -9.70 16.13
CA ASP A 72 15.29 -11.10 16.14
C ASP A 72 16.37 -12.13 15.74
N GLY A 73 17.53 -11.67 15.27
CA GLY A 73 18.67 -12.51 14.88
C GLY A 73 19.28 -12.18 13.52
N GLU A 74 20.04 -13.12 12.98
CA GLU A 74 20.77 -12.97 11.72
C GLU A 74 20.24 -13.90 10.63
N PHE A 75 20.04 -13.39 9.42
CA PHE A 75 19.63 -14.19 8.26
C PHE A 75 20.26 -13.70 6.95
N ASN A 76 20.13 -14.49 5.89
CA ASN A 76 20.54 -14.08 4.54
C ASN A 76 19.32 -13.66 3.73
N TRP A 77 19.42 -12.53 3.04
CA TRP A 77 18.38 -12.00 2.17
C TRP A 77 18.90 -11.80 0.75
N ASP A 78 18.04 -12.08 -0.23
CA ASP A 78 18.30 -11.76 -1.62
C ASP A 78 17.63 -10.42 -1.95
N LEU A 79 18.43 -9.37 -2.17
CA LEU A 79 17.93 -8.02 -2.45
C LEU A 79 17.05 -7.91 -3.69
N ARG A 80 17.07 -8.92 -4.57
CA ARG A 80 16.15 -9.00 -5.71
C ARG A 80 14.70 -9.19 -5.26
N ASN A 81 14.49 -9.71 -4.06
CA ASN A 81 13.17 -9.86 -3.43
C ASN A 81 12.68 -8.56 -2.77
N GLY A 82 13.47 -7.48 -2.83
CA GLY A 82 13.13 -6.19 -2.25
C GLY A 82 13.80 -5.93 -0.90
N VAL A 83 13.15 -5.10 -0.08
CA VAL A 83 13.62 -4.73 1.26
C VAL A 83 13.52 -5.95 2.17
N PRO A 84 14.55 -6.26 2.99
CA PRO A 84 14.42 -7.29 4.02
C PRO A 84 13.23 -7.04 4.95
N LEU A 85 12.51 -8.10 5.30
CA LEU A 85 11.40 -8.08 6.24
C LEU A 85 11.71 -9.02 7.41
N TRP A 86 11.34 -8.62 8.64
CA TRP A 86 11.50 -9.40 9.87
C TRP A 86 10.46 -8.94 10.91
N GLY A 87 10.32 -9.71 11.98
CA GLY A 87 9.33 -9.48 13.04
C GLY A 87 7.93 -9.20 12.50
N ASP A 88 7.25 -8.24 13.12
CA ASP A 88 5.91 -7.80 12.76
C ASP A 88 5.74 -7.41 11.28
N ASN A 89 6.77 -6.85 10.64
CA ASN A 89 6.69 -6.47 9.23
C ASN A 89 6.58 -7.69 8.31
N LEU A 90 7.22 -8.81 8.68
CA LEU A 90 7.12 -10.06 7.93
C LEU A 90 5.71 -10.65 8.09
N VAL A 91 5.20 -10.68 9.33
CA VAL A 91 3.85 -11.17 9.65
C VAL A 91 2.79 -10.34 8.92
N GLN A 92 2.89 -9.01 9.00
CA GLN A 92 1.99 -8.10 8.29
C GLN A 92 2.05 -8.32 6.78
N SER A 93 3.25 -8.45 6.19
CA SER A 93 3.38 -8.70 4.74
C SER A 93 2.69 -10.00 4.33
N SER A 94 2.83 -11.07 5.12
CA SER A 94 2.16 -12.35 4.88
C SER A 94 0.63 -12.20 4.90
N ILE A 95 0.08 -11.49 5.90
CA ILE A 95 -1.36 -11.19 5.99
C ILE A 95 -1.86 -10.44 4.74
N LEU A 96 -1.14 -9.37 4.35
CA LEU A 96 -1.51 -8.56 3.19
C LEU A 96 -1.49 -9.37 1.89
N GLU A 97 -0.52 -10.29 1.74
CA GLU A 97 -0.44 -11.19 0.59
C GLU A 97 -1.56 -12.23 0.57
N LYS A 98 -1.94 -12.78 1.72
CA LYS A 98 -3.07 -13.72 1.81
C LYS A 98 -4.40 -13.06 1.43
N ILE A 99 -4.63 -11.82 1.86
CA ILE A 99 -5.82 -11.04 1.44
C ILE A 99 -5.77 -10.73 -0.06
N ALA A 100 -4.60 -10.34 -0.58
CA ALA A 100 -4.44 -10.03 -2.00
C ALA A 100 -4.64 -11.26 -2.90
N ASN A 101 -4.22 -12.44 -2.45
CA ASN A 101 -4.26 -13.68 -3.22
C ASN A 101 -5.47 -14.58 -2.88
N SER A 102 -6.35 -14.12 -1.99
CA SER A 102 -7.56 -14.87 -1.62
C SER A 102 -8.49 -15.11 -2.81
N SER A 103 -9.28 -16.19 -2.75
CA SER A 103 -10.29 -16.54 -3.74
C SER A 103 -11.56 -15.68 -3.69
N HIS A 104 -11.66 -14.74 -2.75
CA HIS A 104 -12.79 -13.81 -2.69
C HIS A 104 -12.95 -13.03 -4.01
N PRO A 105 -14.20 -12.83 -4.47
CA PRO A 105 -14.49 -11.87 -5.52
C PRO A 105 -13.91 -10.50 -5.16
N ARG A 106 -13.56 -9.70 -6.17
CA ARG A 106 -13.10 -8.32 -5.97
C ARG A 106 -14.23 -7.35 -6.28
N ILE A 107 -14.33 -6.28 -5.49
CA ILE A 107 -15.25 -5.19 -5.78
C ILE A 107 -14.82 -4.59 -7.13
N PRO A 108 -15.71 -4.51 -8.14
CA PRO A 108 -15.33 -4.16 -9.52
C PRO A 108 -15.12 -2.65 -9.70
N LEU A 109 -14.22 -2.08 -8.90
CA LEU A 109 -13.87 -0.67 -8.94
C LEU A 109 -13.17 -0.31 -10.25
N LYS A 110 -13.62 0.78 -10.85
CA LYS A 110 -13.04 1.43 -12.03
C LYS A 110 -12.49 2.78 -11.62
N MET A 111 -11.39 3.19 -12.21
CA MET A 111 -10.89 4.55 -11.99
C MET A 111 -11.86 5.59 -12.58
N GLY A 112 -12.08 6.68 -11.86
CA GLY A 112 -12.71 7.87 -12.41
C GLY A 112 -11.83 8.50 -13.49
N GLN A 113 -12.46 9.21 -14.43
CA GLN A 113 -11.78 9.79 -15.58
C GLN A 113 -10.80 10.89 -15.17
N ALA A 114 -9.61 10.87 -15.76
CA ALA A 114 -8.70 11.99 -15.73
C ALA A 114 -9.11 13.00 -16.82
N ILE A 115 -9.54 14.18 -16.40
CA ILE A 115 -9.79 15.33 -17.26
C ILE A 115 -8.60 16.28 -17.10
N ALA A 116 -8.13 16.88 -18.19
CA ALA A 116 -6.99 17.80 -18.13
C ALA A 116 -7.38 19.06 -17.36
N THR A 117 -6.42 19.70 -16.69
CA THR A 117 -6.74 20.86 -15.82
C THR A 117 -7.31 22.02 -16.64
N GLU A 118 -6.83 22.18 -17.86
CA GLU A 118 -7.27 23.16 -18.85
C GLU A 118 -8.68 22.92 -19.41
N ASP A 119 -9.24 21.72 -19.24
CA ASP A 119 -10.59 21.37 -19.72
C ASP A 119 -11.69 21.70 -18.70
N TYR A 120 -11.32 22.17 -17.50
CA TYR A 120 -12.26 22.69 -16.51
C TYR A 120 -12.57 24.16 -16.78
N CYS A 121 -13.86 24.53 -16.76
CA CYS A 121 -14.32 25.89 -16.97
C CYS A 121 -15.59 26.18 -16.16
N ASP A 122 -15.79 27.43 -15.75
CA ASP A 122 -16.92 27.82 -14.87
C ASP A 122 -18.29 27.54 -15.50
N ASP A 123 -18.39 27.63 -16.83
CA ASP A 123 -19.59 27.46 -17.64
C ASP A 123 -19.70 26.08 -18.32
N GLY A 124 -18.95 25.08 -17.84
CA GLY A 124 -18.97 23.73 -18.39
C GLY A 124 -20.33 23.03 -18.24
N GLU A 125 -20.70 22.21 -19.22
CA GLU A 125 -21.97 21.47 -19.25
C GLU A 125 -22.07 20.38 -18.16
N PHE A 126 -20.96 19.70 -17.85
CA PHE A 126 -20.93 18.55 -16.96
C PHE A 126 -20.31 18.88 -15.61
N GLU A 127 -21.05 18.65 -14.53
CA GLU A 127 -20.55 18.75 -13.16
C GLU A 127 -19.81 17.46 -12.74
N VAL A 128 -18.56 17.59 -12.32
CA VAL A 128 -17.67 16.48 -11.93
C VAL A 128 -17.25 16.61 -10.48
N LEU A 129 -17.53 15.60 -9.66
CA LEU A 129 -17.14 15.58 -8.26
C LEU A 129 -15.67 15.18 -8.08
N HIS A 130 -14.91 16.06 -7.43
CA HIS A 130 -13.54 15.80 -6.98
C HIS A 130 -13.48 15.59 -5.47
N SER A 131 -12.61 14.67 -5.03
CA SER A 131 -12.13 14.46 -3.65
C SER A 131 -12.98 15.16 -2.55
N GLY A 132 -14.14 14.60 -2.20
CA GLY A 132 -14.99 15.11 -1.11
C GLY A 132 -16.09 16.12 -1.50
N ASN A 133 -16.77 15.89 -2.62
CA ASN A 133 -17.94 16.66 -3.11
C ASN A 133 -17.64 18.10 -3.55
N ASN A 134 -16.41 18.43 -3.92
CA ASN A 134 -16.15 19.72 -4.56
C ASN A 134 -16.41 19.56 -6.07
N PRO A 135 -17.50 20.11 -6.61
CA PRO A 135 -17.79 20.02 -8.04
C PRO A 135 -16.83 20.93 -8.82
N ALA A 136 -16.48 20.49 -10.02
CA ALA A 136 -15.88 21.31 -11.06
C ALA A 136 -16.62 21.03 -12.38
N ASN A 137 -16.80 22.06 -13.20
CA ASN A 137 -17.53 21.94 -14.45
C ASN A 137 -16.57 21.72 -15.62
N THR A 138 -16.98 20.93 -16.60
CA THR A 138 -16.22 20.68 -17.84
C THR A 138 -17.17 20.50 -19.02
N ASN A 139 -16.67 20.70 -20.24
CA ASN A 139 -17.37 20.34 -21.48
C ASN A 139 -16.94 18.97 -22.03
N VAL A 140 -15.99 18.30 -21.37
CA VAL A 140 -15.59 16.92 -21.71
C VAL A 140 -16.59 15.97 -21.06
N GLU A 141 -17.41 15.30 -21.86
CA GLU A 141 -18.38 14.32 -21.37
C GLU A 141 -17.68 13.21 -20.57
N PRO A 142 -17.95 13.07 -19.26
CA PRO A 142 -17.29 12.05 -18.47
C PRO A 142 -17.90 10.66 -18.68
N ASP A 143 -17.05 9.64 -18.87
CA ASP A 143 -17.44 8.24 -19.08
C ASP A 143 -18.06 7.54 -17.85
N THR A 144 -18.17 8.28 -16.74
CA THR A 144 -18.72 7.83 -15.47
C THR A 144 -20.25 7.89 -15.43
N GLY A 145 -20.90 8.58 -16.38
CA GLY A 145 -22.34 8.52 -16.70
C GLY A 145 -23.35 8.81 -15.57
N ASP A 146 -24.64 8.85 -15.93
CA ASP A 146 -25.80 8.94 -15.02
C ASP A 146 -26.24 7.53 -14.57
N VAL A 147 -25.41 6.91 -13.73
CA VAL A 147 -25.67 5.61 -13.10
C VAL A 147 -25.42 5.75 -11.61
N LEU A 148 -26.30 5.15 -10.80
CA LEU A 148 -26.09 5.06 -9.36
C LEU A 148 -24.81 4.27 -9.08
N LYS A 149 -23.89 4.90 -8.37
CA LYS A 149 -22.55 4.37 -8.16
C LYS A 149 -22.09 4.59 -6.73
N PHE A 150 -21.35 3.61 -6.24
CA PHE A 150 -20.57 3.71 -5.01
C PHE A 150 -19.18 4.23 -5.33
N VAL A 151 -18.76 5.28 -4.63
CA VAL A 151 -17.52 6.01 -4.91
C VAL A 151 -16.57 5.94 -3.71
N VAL A 152 -15.33 5.53 -4.00
CA VAL A 152 -14.26 5.38 -3.02
C VAL A 152 -13.05 6.20 -3.47
N PRO A 153 -12.66 7.26 -2.75
CA PRO A 153 -11.41 7.93 -3.04
C PRO A 153 -10.22 7.02 -2.69
N TYR A 154 -9.19 7.02 -3.53
CA TYR A 154 -7.95 6.26 -3.26
C TYR A 154 -6.81 7.16 -2.73
N SER A 155 -7.09 8.44 -2.44
CA SER A 155 -6.16 9.31 -1.74
C SER A 155 -6.23 9.06 -0.23
N MET A 156 -5.09 8.90 0.42
CA MET A 156 -5.04 8.69 1.87
C MET A 156 -5.50 9.92 2.67
N SER A 157 -5.44 11.11 2.06
CA SER A 157 -5.90 12.37 2.66
C SER A 157 -7.41 12.57 2.57
N TYR A 158 -8.09 11.84 1.68
CA TYR A 158 -9.53 11.96 1.45
C TYR A 158 -10.17 10.59 1.61
N LYS A 159 -10.77 10.32 2.77
CA LYS A 159 -11.36 8.99 3.08
C LYS A 159 -12.90 8.95 2.97
N LYS A 160 -13.53 10.03 2.51
CA LYS A 160 -14.99 10.12 2.45
C LYS A 160 -15.53 9.35 1.23
N ARG A 161 -16.13 8.20 1.49
CA ARG A 161 -16.93 7.42 0.54
C ARG A 161 -18.31 8.06 0.37
N PHE A 162 -18.93 7.89 -0.78
CA PHE A 162 -20.26 8.44 -1.05
C PHE A 162 -20.96 7.68 -2.18
N ILE A 163 -22.28 7.81 -2.21
CA ILE A 163 -23.15 7.28 -3.26
C ILE A 163 -23.67 8.46 -4.07
N THR A 164 -23.67 8.35 -5.40
CA THR A 164 -24.12 9.43 -6.28
C THR A 164 -24.51 8.89 -7.65
N ASN A 165 -25.25 9.69 -8.42
CA ASN A 165 -25.40 9.51 -9.87
C ASN A 165 -24.48 10.44 -10.67
N ALA A 166 -23.90 11.46 -10.03
CA ALA A 166 -23.08 12.47 -10.69
C ALA A 166 -21.81 11.88 -11.33
N HIS A 167 -21.20 12.66 -12.23
CA HIS A 167 -19.89 12.34 -12.75
C HIS A 167 -18.82 12.49 -11.68
N ILE A 168 -17.76 11.68 -11.78
CA ILE A 168 -16.66 11.73 -10.83
C ILE A 168 -15.31 11.87 -11.55
N GLY A 169 -14.43 12.65 -10.94
CA GLY A 169 -13.10 12.91 -11.47
C GLY A 169 -12.02 11.98 -10.94
N MET A 170 -10.80 12.25 -11.39
CA MET A 170 -9.56 11.61 -10.93
C MET A 170 -9.45 11.60 -9.38
N LEU A 171 -8.71 10.62 -8.86
CA LEU A 171 -8.56 10.30 -7.43
C LEU A 171 -9.73 9.55 -6.78
N ASN A 172 -10.79 9.29 -7.54
CA ASN A 172 -11.89 8.42 -7.14
C ASN A 172 -11.86 7.10 -7.93
N ALA A 173 -12.25 6.02 -7.27
CA ALA A 173 -12.61 4.75 -7.90
C ALA A 173 -14.10 4.47 -7.65
N TRP A 174 -14.76 3.74 -8.53
CA TRP A 174 -16.21 3.56 -8.47
C TRP A 174 -16.69 2.25 -9.07
N CYS A 175 -17.86 1.79 -8.63
CA CYS A 175 -18.60 0.72 -9.29
C CYS A 175 -20.10 1.08 -9.36
N PRO A 176 -20.83 0.63 -10.39
CA PRO A 176 -22.28 0.78 -10.42
C PRO A 176 -22.89 -0.06 -9.28
N ILE A 177 -24.02 0.41 -8.75
CA ILE A 177 -24.82 -0.26 -7.73
C ILE A 177 -26.30 -0.23 -8.12
N GLU A 178 -27.07 -1.19 -7.66
CA GLU A 178 -28.51 -1.30 -7.92
C GLU A 178 -29.30 -0.26 -7.10
N ASP A 179 -28.92 -0.08 -5.83
CA ASP A 179 -29.58 0.81 -4.89
C ASP A 179 -28.63 1.32 -3.78
N GLU A 180 -29.14 2.19 -2.90
CA GLU A 180 -28.37 2.71 -1.77
C GLU A 180 -28.04 1.64 -0.72
N GLU A 181 -28.83 0.57 -0.61
CA GLU A 181 -28.60 -0.52 0.34
C GLU A 181 -27.34 -1.32 -0.03
N GLU A 182 -27.15 -1.59 -1.32
CA GLU A 182 -25.90 -2.16 -1.84
C GLU A 182 -24.71 -1.23 -1.54
N GLY A 183 -24.87 0.08 -1.71
CA GLY A 183 -23.83 1.06 -1.40
C GLY A 183 -23.44 1.08 0.08
N GLU A 184 -24.41 0.98 0.99
CA GLU A 184 -24.17 0.88 2.44
C GLU A 184 -23.51 -0.45 2.83
N ARG A 185 -23.89 -1.56 2.17
CA ARG A 185 -23.22 -2.86 2.33
C ARG A 185 -21.76 -2.77 1.92
N LEU A 186 -21.47 -2.19 0.76
CA LEU A 186 -20.10 -1.96 0.29
C LEU A 186 -19.35 -1.07 1.28
N SER A 187 -19.96 0.01 1.76
CA SER A 187 -19.36 0.91 2.74
C SER A 187 -18.84 0.14 3.96
N LYS A 188 -19.63 -0.78 4.54
CA LYS A 188 -19.23 -1.60 5.69
C LYS A 188 -17.96 -2.42 5.46
N ILE A 189 -17.73 -2.93 4.25
CA ILE A 189 -16.47 -3.65 3.90
C ILE A 189 -15.27 -2.75 4.11
N PHE A 190 -15.36 -1.52 3.61
CA PHE A 190 -14.31 -0.52 3.78
C PHE A 190 -14.21 0.01 5.21
N GLU A 191 -15.17 -0.25 6.11
CA GLU A 191 -15.07 0.09 7.55
C GLU A 191 -14.41 -1.02 8.36
N HIS A 192 -14.35 -2.23 7.80
CA HIS A 192 -13.80 -3.37 8.50
C HIS A 192 -12.31 -3.17 8.81
N PRO A 193 -11.85 -3.30 10.07
CA PRO A 193 -10.46 -3.03 10.45
C PRO A 193 -9.43 -3.83 9.65
N LEU A 194 -9.70 -5.10 9.36
CA LEU A 194 -8.81 -5.94 8.54
C LEU A 194 -8.68 -5.42 7.10
N ILE A 195 -9.79 -4.95 6.52
CA ILE A 195 -9.78 -4.39 5.17
C ILE A 195 -9.10 -3.03 5.17
N GLN A 196 -9.27 -2.24 6.22
CA GLN A 196 -8.53 -0.98 6.34
C GLN A 196 -7.03 -1.21 6.51
N LEU A 197 -6.61 -2.20 7.30
CA LEU A 197 -5.21 -2.63 7.38
C LEU A 197 -4.67 -2.97 5.98
N TYR A 198 -5.45 -3.71 5.19
CA TYR A 198 -5.10 -4.06 3.82
C TYR A 198 -4.98 -2.82 2.90
N ILE A 199 -5.99 -1.96 2.90
CA ILE A 199 -6.03 -0.75 2.06
C ILE A 199 -4.89 0.21 2.41
N ASP A 200 -4.62 0.42 3.69
CA ASP A 200 -3.63 1.39 4.17
C ASP A 200 -2.18 0.92 3.95
N ASN A 201 -1.93 -0.39 3.75
CA ASN A 201 -0.58 -0.96 3.71
C ASN A 201 -0.24 -1.72 2.41
N HIS A 202 -1.22 -2.29 1.70
CA HIS A 202 -0.95 -3.11 0.53
C HIS A 202 -0.31 -2.31 -0.62
N LYS A 203 0.91 -2.70 -1.01
CA LYS A 203 1.75 -2.06 -2.04
C LYS A 203 1.88 -0.54 -1.86
N ARG A 204 1.70 -0.03 -0.64
CA ARG A 204 1.56 1.40 -0.35
C ARG A 204 2.67 2.20 -1.01
N THR A 205 2.26 3.26 -1.71
CA THR A 205 3.16 4.31 -2.20
C THR A 205 2.71 5.64 -1.59
N SER A 206 3.59 6.64 -1.54
CA SER A 206 3.30 7.91 -0.84
C SER A 206 1.96 8.52 -1.29
N GLY A 207 1.01 8.65 -0.35
CA GLY A 207 -0.23 9.43 -0.50
C GLY A 207 -1.45 8.70 -1.08
N PHE A 208 -1.33 7.46 -1.55
CA PHE A 208 -2.42 6.75 -2.24
C PHE A 208 -2.57 5.30 -1.77
N ALA A 209 -3.78 4.75 -1.92
CA ALA A 209 -4.17 3.37 -1.64
C ALA A 209 -4.27 2.55 -2.95
N PRO A 210 -3.24 1.78 -3.33
CA PRO A 210 -3.23 1.01 -4.58
C PRO A 210 -4.33 -0.04 -4.64
N ALA A 211 -4.68 -0.66 -3.51
CA ALA A 211 -5.74 -1.67 -3.46
C ALA A 211 -7.09 -1.12 -3.95
N VAL A 212 -7.43 0.12 -3.59
CA VAL A 212 -8.65 0.80 -4.07
C VAL A 212 -8.50 1.18 -5.54
N LYS A 213 -7.39 1.82 -5.89
CA LYS A 213 -7.11 2.29 -7.27
C LYS A 213 -7.22 1.16 -8.30
N ASN A 214 -6.75 -0.04 -7.94
CA ASN A 214 -6.66 -1.20 -8.82
C ASN A 214 -7.87 -2.15 -8.70
N GLY A 215 -8.85 -1.86 -7.85
CA GLY A 215 -9.97 -2.78 -7.60
C GLY A 215 -9.55 -4.12 -7.00
N GLU A 216 -8.56 -4.12 -6.10
CA GLU A 216 -8.03 -5.33 -5.44
C GLU A 216 -8.72 -5.62 -4.09
N VAL A 217 -9.69 -4.78 -3.67
CA VAL A 217 -10.42 -4.96 -2.41
C VAL A 217 -11.36 -6.17 -2.53
N PRO A 218 -11.26 -7.17 -1.63
CA PRO A 218 -12.16 -8.31 -1.63
C PRO A 218 -13.59 -7.89 -1.26
N ASP A 219 -14.58 -8.46 -1.95
CA ASP A 219 -15.99 -8.34 -1.60
C ASP A 219 -16.33 -9.39 -0.54
N ILE A 220 -16.26 -8.98 0.73
CA ILE A 220 -16.55 -9.84 1.87
C ILE A 220 -18.00 -9.62 2.31
N THR A 221 -18.71 -10.73 2.50
CA THR A 221 -20.09 -10.74 2.99
C THR A 221 -20.23 -11.37 4.38
N ASP A 222 -19.27 -12.17 4.82
CA ASP A 222 -19.23 -12.84 6.12
C ASP A 222 -17.99 -12.42 6.90
N TYR A 223 -18.19 -11.80 8.06
CA TYR A 223 -17.12 -11.27 8.92
C TYR A 223 -16.78 -12.19 10.09
N ASP A 224 -17.53 -13.28 10.32
CA ASP A 224 -17.44 -14.04 11.56
C ASP A 224 -16.22 -14.99 11.60
N ASN A 225 -15.58 -15.29 10.46
CA ASN A 225 -14.45 -16.24 10.36
C ASN A 225 -13.38 -15.80 9.35
N LEU A 226 -13.00 -14.53 9.39
CA LEU A 226 -12.05 -13.96 8.41
C LEU A 226 -10.68 -14.63 8.44
N ASP A 227 -10.22 -15.05 9.61
CA ASP A 227 -8.98 -15.81 9.82
C ASP A 227 -8.97 -17.11 9.00
N THR A 228 -10.08 -17.85 9.04
CA THR A 228 -10.23 -19.09 8.27
C THR A 228 -10.40 -18.79 6.78
N GLN A 229 -11.20 -17.77 6.44
CA GLN A 229 -11.43 -17.37 5.04
C GLN A 229 -10.14 -16.95 4.33
N PHE A 230 -9.26 -16.24 5.02
CA PHE A 230 -7.94 -15.83 4.50
C PHE A 230 -6.81 -16.81 4.80
N ASN A 231 -7.10 -17.92 5.50
CA ASN A 231 -6.13 -18.95 5.89
C ASN A 231 -4.96 -18.37 6.69
N PHE A 232 -5.25 -17.56 7.70
CA PHE A 232 -4.26 -17.01 8.61
C PHE A 232 -3.69 -18.07 9.55
N THR A 233 -2.39 -17.94 9.88
CA THR A 233 -1.73 -18.78 10.89
C THR A 233 -2.03 -18.26 12.30
N GLU A 234 -1.77 -19.09 13.32
CA GLU A 234 -1.91 -18.67 14.73
C GLU A 234 -1.07 -17.42 15.05
N GLU A 235 0.14 -17.31 14.48
CA GLU A 235 1.02 -16.14 14.63
C GLU A 235 0.41 -14.88 14.02
N GLU A 236 -0.17 -14.99 12.82
CA GLU A 236 -0.82 -13.87 12.14
C GLU A 236 -2.10 -13.43 12.89
N VAL A 237 -2.87 -14.38 13.42
CA VAL A 237 -4.05 -14.10 14.26
C VAL A 237 -3.62 -13.38 15.54
N ALA A 238 -2.60 -13.87 16.23
CA ALA A 238 -2.07 -13.24 17.43
C ALA A 238 -1.60 -11.80 17.16
N TYR A 239 -0.89 -11.57 16.05
CA TYR A 239 -0.51 -10.23 15.60
C TYR A 239 -1.73 -9.33 15.39
N LEU A 240 -2.77 -9.81 14.69
CA LEU A 240 -3.99 -9.04 14.43
C LEU A 240 -4.76 -8.71 15.71
N VAL A 241 -4.75 -9.57 16.72
CA VAL A 241 -5.32 -9.31 18.05
C VAL A 241 -4.52 -8.22 18.77
N ASP A 242 -3.18 -8.32 18.79
CA ASP A 242 -2.30 -7.35 19.45
C ASP A 242 -2.49 -5.93 18.90
N ILE A 243 -2.63 -5.80 17.57
CA ILE A 243 -2.89 -4.51 16.93
C ILE A 243 -4.37 -4.11 16.89
N ASN A 244 -5.25 -4.82 17.61
CA ASN A 244 -6.69 -4.55 17.73
C ASN A 244 -7.46 -4.54 16.38
N VAL A 245 -7.04 -5.37 15.42
CA VAL A 245 -7.72 -5.52 14.13
C VAL A 245 -8.83 -6.57 14.18
N ILE A 246 -8.63 -7.63 14.96
CA ILE A 246 -9.66 -8.64 15.26
C ILE A 246 -9.84 -8.76 16.78
N LYS A 247 -10.99 -9.26 17.23
CA LYS A 247 -11.29 -9.52 18.64
C LYS A 247 -11.06 -11.00 18.95
N GLU A 248 -10.62 -11.29 20.18
CA GLU A 248 -10.63 -12.65 20.74
C GLU A 248 -12.04 -13.26 20.81
#